data_AF-A0A698FWM9-F1
#
_entry.id   AF-A0A698FWM9-F1
#
_cell.length_a   1.000
_cell.length_b   1.000
_cell.length_c   1.000
_cell.angle_alpha   90.00
_cell.angle_beta   90.00
_cell.angle_gamma   90.00
#
_symmetry.space_group_name_H-M   'P 1'
#
loop_
_entity.id
_entity.type
_entity.pdbx_description
1 polymer ?
#
loop_
_entity_poly.entity_id
_entity_poly.type
_entity_poly.pdbx_seq_one_letter_code
_entity_poly.pdbx_strand_id
1 'polypeptide(L)'
;MLKISKRISIIVFIVLVFIIIASNAYNFIQEALQFKEANENKARENLSALIKWSENEGKEELEYAKNLSKENYNQEKATQMIIKNLKMIQASIEDIRILTSYYPTDEDVELIRQAGHVTTNSNTDIILYLLYNEGNITNQKTSFLFDKERFKVFEDFLFFLNTRLEEDFLQKDIHKFDSFDVVRIGMYINTLIGYNCAFTDMYLSEFLQDYICDLNTTKTMTILNGMSKIDFTSNRILLFFNKELEKYAYTDDNNLIKNLQKLIYIFKKFKLNQKQTNKLKSIQTKLKECTNE
;
A
#
# COMPACT_ATOMS: atom_id res chain seq x y z
N MET A 1 -26.55 -40.78 51.38
CA MET A 1 -27.10 -39.95 50.28
C MET A 1 -27.04 -38.49 50.70
N LEU A 2 -26.15 -37.67 50.12
CA LEU A 2 -26.19 -36.23 50.32
C LEU A 2 -27.45 -35.66 49.65
N LYS A 3 -28.38 -35.09 50.42
CA LYS A 3 -29.49 -34.28 49.87
C LYS A 3 -28.92 -32.94 49.41
N ILE A 4 -28.48 -32.87 48.17
CA ILE A 4 -28.11 -31.60 47.55
C ILE A 4 -29.39 -30.78 47.38
N SER A 5 -29.44 -29.62 48.06
CA SER A 5 -30.55 -28.67 47.89
C SER A 5 -30.63 -28.22 46.43
N LYS A 6 -31.85 -28.09 45.89
CA LYS A 6 -32.11 -27.59 44.53
C LYS A 6 -31.35 -26.29 44.22
N ARG A 7 -31.14 -25.43 45.23
CA ARG A 7 -30.33 -24.21 45.12
C ARG A 7 -28.85 -24.49 44.86
N ILE A 8 -28.26 -25.46 45.56
CA ILE A 8 -26.84 -25.83 45.38
C ILE A 8 -26.62 -26.45 43.99
N SER A 9 -27.54 -27.30 43.54
CA SER A 9 -27.46 -27.89 42.20
C SER A 9 -27.53 -26.85 41.08
N ILE A 10 -28.38 -25.82 41.21
CA ILE A 10 -28.46 -24.71 40.25
C ILE A 10 -27.16 -23.89 40.26
N ILE A 11 -26.59 -23.59 41.42
CA ILE A 11 -25.32 -22.85 41.53
C ILE A 11 -24.17 -23.63 40.86
N VAL A 12 -24.05 -24.93 41.13
CA VAL A 12 -23.02 -25.79 40.51
C VAL A 12 -23.18 -25.82 38.99
N PHE A 13 -24.42 -25.93 38.49
CA PHE A 13 -24.70 -25.90 37.05
C PHE A 13 -24.29 -24.57 36.41
N ILE A 14 -24.63 -23.43 37.03
CA ILE A 14 -24.23 -22.10 36.54
C ILE A 14 -22.71 -21.98 36.49
N VAL A 15 -22.00 -22.39 37.54
CA VAL A 15 -20.53 -22.37 37.59
C VAL A 15 -19.92 -23.23 36.49
N LEU A 16 -20.44 -24.44 36.25
CA LEU A 16 -19.97 -25.31 35.17
C LEU A 16 -20.17 -24.69 33.79
N VAL A 17 -21.32 -24.05 33.53
CA VAL A 17 -21.57 -23.32 32.28
C VAL A 17 -20.58 -22.17 32.11
N PHE A 18 -20.31 -21.39 33.17
CA PHE A 18 -19.30 -20.33 33.12
C PHE A 18 -17.90 -20.86 32.82
N ILE A 19 -17.49 -21.98 33.43
CA ILE A 19 -16.19 -22.60 33.16
C ILE A 19 -16.10 -23.02 31.69
N ILE A 20 -17.13 -23.66 31.13
CA ILE A 20 -17.16 -24.06 29.71
C ILE A 20 -17.05 -22.85 28.79
N ILE A 21 -17.79 -21.77 29.06
CA ILE A 21 -17.74 -20.54 28.26
C ILE A 21 -16.35 -19.91 28.37
N ALA A 22 -15.78 -19.82 29.57
CA ALA A 22 -14.45 -19.26 29.78
C ALA A 22 -13.35 -20.08 29.10
N SER A 23 -13.42 -21.41 29.15
CA SER A 23 -12.49 -22.30 28.44
C SER A 23 -12.59 -22.17 26.93
N ASN A 24 -13.81 -22.09 26.38
CA ASN A 24 -14.00 -21.88 24.95
C ASN A 24 -13.49 -20.49 24.50
N ALA A 25 -13.76 -19.45 25.29
CA ALA A 25 -13.23 -18.11 25.03
C ALA A 25 -11.69 -18.10 25.10
N TYR A 26 -11.10 -18.80 26.08
CA TYR A 26 -9.65 -18.92 26.21
C TYR A 26 -9.02 -19.61 24.99
N ASN A 27 -9.57 -20.76 24.56
CA ASN A 27 -9.07 -21.47 23.38
C ASN A 27 -9.17 -20.61 22.12
N PHE A 28 -10.30 -19.93 21.93
CA PHE A 28 -10.48 -18.99 20.82
C PHE A 28 -9.44 -17.86 20.83
N ILE A 29 -9.16 -17.28 22.00
CA ILE A 29 -8.13 -16.23 22.14
C ILE A 29 -6.74 -16.78 21.80
N GLN A 30 -6.40 -17.99 22.25
CA GLN A 30 -5.11 -18.63 21.95
C GLN A 30 -4.95 -18.92 20.46
N GLU A 31 -5.97 -19.47 19.81
CA GLU A 31 -5.97 -19.71 18.36
C GLU A 31 -5.81 -18.41 17.58
N ALA A 32 -6.51 -17.34 18.00
CA ALA A 32 -6.37 -16.02 17.38
C ALA A 32 -4.97 -15.42 17.58
N LEU A 33 -4.35 -15.61 18.75
CA LEU A 33 -2.98 -15.17 19.02
C LEU A 33 -1.97 -15.91 18.14
N GLN A 34 -2.08 -17.23 18.04
CA GLN A 34 -1.20 -18.04 17.20
C GLN A 34 -1.33 -17.67 15.72
N PHE A 35 -2.57 -17.45 15.24
CA PHE A 35 -2.80 -16.98 13.88
C PHE A 35 -2.18 -15.60 13.63
N LYS A 36 -2.29 -14.68 14.60
CA LYS A 36 -1.63 -13.37 14.54
C LYS A 36 -0.11 -13.53 14.45
N GLU A 37 0.51 -14.24 15.39
CA GLU A 37 1.96 -14.43 15.45
C GLU A 37 2.51 -15.08 14.18
N ALA A 38 1.82 -16.09 13.64
CA ALA A 38 2.23 -16.74 12.40
C ALA A 38 2.24 -15.77 11.20
N ASN A 39 1.23 -14.89 11.10
CA ASN A 39 1.18 -13.90 10.02
C ASN A 39 2.25 -12.82 10.18
N GLU A 40 2.48 -12.34 11.39
CA GLU A 40 3.54 -11.34 11.63
C GLU A 40 4.94 -11.92 11.39
N ASN A 41 5.21 -13.15 11.85
CA ASN A 41 6.49 -13.81 11.62
C ASN A 41 6.75 -13.99 10.12
N LYS A 42 5.74 -14.44 9.36
CA LYS A 42 5.85 -14.53 7.91
C LYS A 42 6.10 -13.17 7.25
N ALA A 43 5.42 -12.12 7.70
CA ALA A 43 5.66 -10.77 7.20
C ALA A 43 7.09 -10.29 7.50
N ARG A 44 7.62 -10.54 8.70
CA ARG A 44 9.01 -10.23 9.07
C ARG A 44 10.01 -10.99 8.19
N GLU A 45 9.77 -12.28 7.95
CA GLU A 45 10.59 -13.11 7.07
C GLU A 45 10.61 -12.57 5.64
N ASN A 46 9.44 -12.24 5.08
CA ASN A 46 9.33 -11.69 3.74
C ASN A 46 10.06 -10.35 3.58
N LEU A 47 9.86 -9.42 4.51
CA LEU A 47 10.55 -8.11 4.48
C LEU A 47 12.07 -8.27 4.63
N SER A 48 12.51 -9.19 5.49
CA SER A 48 13.93 -9.50 5.66
C SER A 48 14.53 -10.12 4.38
N ALA A 49 13.78 -11.00 3.72
CA ALA A 49 14.18 -11.59 2.45
C ALA A 49 14.27 -10.54 1.33
N LEU A 50 13.35 -9.57 1.29
CA LEU A 50 13.39 -8.44 0.36
C LEU A 50 14.66 -7.60 0.54
N ILE A 51 15.03 -7.30 1.79
CA ILE A 51 16.25 -6.57 2.10
C ILE A 51 17.48 -7.35 1.61
N LYS A 52 17.58 -8.63 1.95
CA LYS A 52 18.68 -9.48 1.50
C LYS A 52 18.74 -9.62 -0.03
N TRP A 53 17.60 -9.70 -0.70
CA TRP A 53 17.54 -9.69 -2.16
C TRP A 53 18.14 -8.39 -2.73
N SER A 54 17.80 -7.24 -2.15
CA SER A 54 18.29 -5.94 -2.62
C SER A 54 19.80 -5.78 -2.52
N GLU A 55 20.43 -6.45 -1.56
CA GLU A 55 21.88 -6.40 -1.36
C GLU A 55 22.66 -7.26 -2.36
N ASN A 56 21.97 -8.18 -3.05
CA ASN A 56 22.53 -9.17 -3.97
C ASN A 56 21.91 -9.00 -5.37
N GLU A 57 20.98 -9.89 -5.75
CA GLU A 57 20.30 -9.88 -7.06
C GLU A 57 19.71 -8.51 -7.44
N GLY A 58 19.15 -7.78 -6.47
CA GLY A 58 18.59 -6.45 -6.72
C GLY A 58 19.63 -5.43 -7.21
N LYS A 59 20.90 -5.52 -6.78
CA LYS A 59 21.97 -4.66 -7.33
C LYS A 59 22.28 -5.00 -8.78
N GLU A 60 22.31 -6.29 -9.11
CA GLU A 60 22.57 -6.74 -10.48
C GLU A 60 21.44 -6.33 -11.43
N GLU A 61 20.18 -6.47 -11.00
CA GLU A 61 19.01 -6.01 -11.76
C GLU A 61 19.02 -4.49 -11.94
N LEU A 62 19.37 -3.72 -10.90
CA LEU A 62 19.47 -2.27 -10.98
C LEU A 62 20.59 -1.82 -11.92
N GLU A 63 21.74 -2.48 -11.88
CA GLU A 63 22.86 -2.17 -12.77
C GLU A 63 22.52 -2.51 -14.23
N TYR A 64 21.84 -3.64 -14.46
CA TYR A 64 21.30 -3.96 -15.78
C TYR A 64 20.31 -2.90 -16.26
N ALA A 65 19.35 -2.47 -15.42
CA ALA A 65 18.35 -1.47 -15.77
C ALA A 65 18.98 -0.14 -16.15
N LYS A 66 19.98 0.32 -15.40
CA LYS A 66 20.73 1.55 -15.66
C LYS A 66 21.49 1.51 -16.99
N ASN A 67 22.11 0.36 -17.30
CA ASN A 67 22.94 0.17 -18.49
C ASN A 67 22.20 -0.47 -19.66
N LEU A 68 20.85 -0.43 -19.66
CA LEU A 68 20.05 -0.94 -20.76
C LEU A 68 20.34 -0.13 -22.03
N SER A 69 20.75 -0.82 -23.09
CA SER A 69 21.17 -0.25 -24.37
C SER A 69 20.53 -1.02 -25.53
N LYS A 70 20.67 -0.50 -26.76
CA LYS A 70 20.13 -1.16 -27.95
C LYS A 70 20.69 -2.57 -28.16
N GLU A 71 21.94 -2.79 -27.77
CA GLU A 71 22.67 -4.05 -27.97
C GLU A 71 22.24 -5.14 -26.98
N ASN A 72 21.84 -4.77 -25.76
CA ASN A 72 21.49 -5.71 -24.70
C ASN A 72 19.99 -5.74 -24.36
N TYR A 73 19.18 -4.95 -25.08
CA TYR A 73 17.75 -4.86 -24.89
C TYR A 73 17.04 -6.14 -25.33
N ASN A 74 16.20 -6.65 -24.43
CA ASN A 74 15.26 -7.73 -24.70
C ASN A 74 13.93 -7.37 -24.01
N GLN A 75 12.87 -7.21 -24.80
CA GLN A 75 11.56 -6.78 -24.30
C GLN A 75 10.99 -7.74 -23.25
N GLU A 76 11.07 -9.05 -23.50
CA GLU A 76 10.55 -10.06 -22.57
C GLU A 76 11.26 -9.97 -21.21
N LYS A 77 12.60 -9.86 -21.23
CA LYS A 77 13.41 -9.69 -20.02
C LYS A 77 13.05 -8.40 -19.27
N ALA A 78 12.88 -7.27 -19.97
CA ALA A 78 12.47 -6.01 -19.36
C ALA A 78 11.05 -6.10 -18.76
N THR A 79 10.10 -6.67 -19.50
CA THR A 79 8.72 -6.90 -19.04
C THR A 79 8.69 -7.75 -17.77
N GLN A 80 9.40 -8.88 -17.76
CA GLN A 80 9.42 -9.77 -16.59
C GLN A 80 10.08 -9.13 -15.37
N MET A 81 11.14 -8.32 -15.55
CA MET A 81 11.73 -7.56 -14.44
C MET A 81 10.78 -6.49 -13.88
N ILE A 82 10.07 -5.76 -14.73
CA ILE A 82 9.08 -4.77 -14.27
C ILE A 82 7.96 -5.47 -13.49
N ILE A 83 7.42 -6.58 -14.02
CA ILE A 83 6.37 -7.36 -13.37
C ILE A 83 6.84 -7.91 -12.02
N LYS A 84 8.05 -8.50 -11.97
CA LYS A 84 8.67 -9.01 -10.74
C LYS A 84 8.75 -7.91 -9.69
N ASN A 85 9.31 -6.76 -10.05
CA ASN A 85 9.53 -5.64 -9.13
C ASN A 85 8.21 -5.02 -8.64
N LEU A 86 7.18 -4.89 -9.50
CA LEU A 86 5.83 -4.46 -9.08
C LEU A 86 5.21 -5.43 -8.06
N LYS A 87 5.34 -6.74 -8.28
CA LYS A 87 4.83 -7.76 -7.35
C LYS A 87 5.57 -7.75 -6.01
N MET A 88 6.89 -7.51 -6.02
CA MET A 88 7.69 -7.39 -4.79
C MET A 88 7.27 -6.17 -3.97
N ILE A 89 7.03 -5.03 -4.62
CA ILE A 89 6.48 -3.83 -3.96
C ILE A 89 5.10 -4.14 -3.37
N GLN A 90 4.20 -4.75 -4.15
CA GLN A 90 2.86 -5.11 -3.69
C GLN A 90 2.89 -6.04 -2.47
N ALA A 91 3.72 -7.08 -2.50
CA ALA A 91 3.88 -8.01 -1.38
C ALA A 91 4.40 -7.30 -0.13
N SER A 92 5.43 -6.45 -0.29
CA SER A 92 5.97 -5.66 0.81
C SER A 92 4.92 -4.75 1.45
N ILE A 93 4.03 -4.13 0.65
CA ILE A 93 2.93 -3.31 1.16
C ILE A 93 1.96 -4.14 2.02
N GLU A 94 1.64 -5.37 1.61
CA GLU A 94 0.82 -6.28 2.43
C GLU A 94 1.52 -6.71 3.72
N ASP A 95 2.81 -7.03 3.67
CA ASP A 95 3.56 -7.39 4.87
C ASP A 95 3.64 -6.21 5.86
N ILE A 96 3.87 -4.99 5.36
CA ILE A 96 3.82 -3.76 6.15
C ILE A 96 2.42 -3.55 6.75
N ARG A 97 1.36 -3.80 5.97
CA ARG A 97 -0.02 -3.72 6.46
C ARG A 97 -0.27 -4.69 7.62
N ILE A 98 0.22 -5.93 7.52
CA ILE A 98 0.09 -6.94 8.58
C ILE A 98 0.77 -6.45 9.86
N LEU A 99 2.04 -6.04 9.78
CA LEU A 99 2.79 -5.58 10.94
C LEU A 99 2.23 -4.28 11.55
N THR A 100 1.70 -3.39 10.71
CA THR A 100 1.07 -2.14 11.17
C THR A 100 -0.40 -2.30 11.55
N SER A 101 -0.95 -3.52 11.58
CA SER A 101 -2.33 -3.76 12.02
C SER A 101 -2.45 -3.96 13.53
N TYR A 102 -1.37 -4.35 14.23
CA TYR A 102 -1.43 -4.80 15.63
C TYR A 102 -0.31 -4.26 16.52
N TYR A 103 -0.08 -2.94 16.51
CA TYR A 103 0.99 -2.25 17.25
C TYR A 103 2.38 -2.86 16.99
N PRO A 104 3.11 -2.39 15.97
CA PRO A 104 4.43 -2.91 15.64
C PRO A 104 5.39 -2.64 16.79
N THR A 105 6.33 -3.57 16.99
CA THR A 105 7.47 -3.36 17.88
C THR A 105 8.45 -2.36 17.26
N ASP A 106 9.43 -1.86 18.04
CA ASP A 106 10.50 -1.00 17.50
C ASP A 106 11.32 -1.73 16.42
N GLU A 107 11.50 -3.05 16.56
CA GLU A 107 12.16 -3.90 15.56
C GLU A 107 11.34 -3.96 14.26
N ASP A 108 10.02 -4.13 14.37
CA ASP A 108 9.11 -4.10 13.22
C ASP A 108 9.18 -2.75 12.50
N VAL A 109 9.18 -1.65 13.25
CA VAL A 109 9.30 -0.29 12.71
C VAL A 109 10.60 -0.12 11.91
N GLU A 110 11.72 -0.56 12.45
CA GLU A 110 13.01 -0.47 11.76
C GLU A 110 13.07 -1.37 10.53
N LEU A 111 12.53 -2.60 10.61
CA LEU A 111 12.43 -3.52 9.48
C LEU A 111 11.57 -2.93 8.34
N ILE A 112 10.40 -2.39 8.67
CA ILE A 112 9.50 -1.72 7.72
C ILE A 112 10.22 -0.54 7.06
N ARG A 113 10.97 0.25 7.83
CA ARG A 113 11.74 1.39 7.29
C ARG A 113 12.79 0.92 6.29
N GLN A 114 13.56 -0.11 6.62
CA GLN A 114 14.59 -0.66 5.73
C GLN A 114 13.97 -1.25 4.45
N ALA A 115 12.91 -2.04 4.57
CA ALA A 115 12.18 -2.57 3.42
C ALA A 115 11.55 -1.46 2.56
N GLY A 116 11.02 -0.40 3.19
CA GLY A 116 10.54 0.79 2.48
C GLY A 116 11.62 1.47 1.64
N HIS A 117 12.85 1.57 2.16
CA HIS A 117 13.99 2.06 1.38
C HIS A 117 14.33 1.15 0.19
N VAL A 118 14.23 -0.17 0.36
CA VAL A 118 14.47 -1.12 -0.74
C VAL A 118 13.42 -0.98 -1.84
N THR A 119 12.13 -0.94 -1.49
CA THR A 119 11.06 -0.78 -2.49
C THR A 119 11.22 0.52 -3.28
N THR A 120 11.66 1.59 -2.62
CA THR A 120 11.86 2.91 -3.26
C THR A 120 13.17 2.97 -4.07
N ASN A 121 14.31 2.64 -3.47
CA ASN A 121 15.64 2.89 -4.05
C ASN A 121 16.18 1.69 -4.85
N SER A 122 15.44 0.59 -4.94
CA SER A 122 15.80 -0.57 -5.74
C SER A 122 14.66 -0.98 -6.65
N ASN A 123 13.54 -1.49 -6.12
CA ASN A 123 12.47 -2.00 -6.99
C ASN A 123 11.88 -0.92 -7.90
N THR A 124 11.58 0.27 -7.35
CA THR A 124 11.05 1.39 -8.12
C THR A 124 12.08 1.94 -9.10
N ASP A 125 13.33 2.13 -8.67
CA ASP A 125 14.40 2.58 -9.56
C ASP A 125 14.63 1.61 -10.73
N ILE A 126 14.63 0.30 -10.49
CA ILE A 126 14.70 -0.72 -11.55
C ILE A 126 13.57 -0.49 -12.57
N ILE A 127 12.33 -0.35 -12.11
CA ILE A 127 11.18 -0.11 -13.00
C ILE A 127 11.39 1.19 -13.79
N LEU A 128 11.73 2.30 -13.12
CA LEU A 128 11.87 3.60 -13.77
C LEU A 128 13.00 3.62 -14.80
N TYR A 129 14.17 3.04 -14.48
CA TYR A 129 15.28 2.95 -15.43
C TYR A 129 14.94 2.07 -16.63
N LEU A 130 14.30 0.91 -16.41
CA LEU A 130 13.86 0.05 -17.51
C LEU A 130 12.89 0.79 -18.44
N LEU A 131 11.86 1.43 -17.89
CA LEU A 131 10.87 2.16 -18.68
C LEU A 131 11.49 3.34 -19.45
N TYR A 132 12.36 4.10 -18.79
CA TYR A 132 13.02 5.25 -19.41
C TYR A 132 13.95 4.84 -20.55
N ASN A 133 14.83 3.85 -20.29
CA ASN A 133 15.80 3.40 -21.28
C ASN A 133 15.11 2.66 -22.45
N GLU A 134 14.13 1.81 -22.15
CA GLU A 134 13.33 1.14 -23.18
C GLU A 134 12.60 2.16 -24.07
N GLY A 135 11.97 3.18 -23.49
CA GLY A 135 11.33 4.26 -24.25
C GLY A 135 12.30 4.95 -25.21
N ASN A 136 13.54 5.21 -24.79
CA ASN A 136 14.59 5.80 -25.64
C ASN A 136 15.09 4.84 -26.75
N ILE A 137 15.02 3.53 -26.51
CA ILE A 137 15.46 2.50 -27.45
C ILE A 137 14.41 2.23 -28.51
N THR A 138 13.15 2.06 -28.08
CA THR A 138 12.03 1.61 -28.92
C THR A 138 11.24 2.77 -29.54
N ASN A 139 11.39 3.99 -29.00
CA ASN A 139 10.56 5.16 -29.32
C ASN A 139 9.04 4.91 -29.13
N GLN A 140 8.68 3.97 -28.25
CA GLN A 140 7.28 3.73 -27.90
C GLN A 140 6.71 4.93 -27.14
N LYS A 141 5.45 5.26 -27.44
CA LYS A 141 4.74 6.40 -26.83
C LYS A 141 4.18 6.11 -25.44
N THR A 142 4.08 4.83 -25.10
CA THR A 142 3.44 4.30 -23.89
C THR A 142 4.45 3.44 -23.15
N SER A 143 4.45 3.48 -21.82
CA SER A 143 5.42 2.73 -21.00
C SER A 143 4.92 1.34 -20.65
N PHE A 144 3.61 1.13 -20.65
CA PHE A 144 3.00 -0.15 -20.27
C PHE A 144 2.09 -0.71 -21.36
N LEU A 145 1.24 0.12 -21.96
CA LEU A 145 0.14 -0.32 -22.82
C LEU A 145 0.59 -1.11 -24.06
N PHE A 146 1.79 -0.85 -24.58
CA PHE A 146 2.33 -1.57 -25.73
C PHE A 146 2.57 -3.07 -25.45
N ASP A 147 2.73 -3.45 -24.17
CA ASP A 147 2.88 -4.83 -23.71
C ASP A 147 1.69 -5.20 -22.80
N LYS A 148 0.78 -6.04 -23.33
CA LYS A 148 -0.48 -6.36 -22.64
C LYS A 148 -0.28 -7.05 -21.28
N GLU A 149 0.77 -7.87 -21.14
CA GLU A 149 1.05 -8.56 -19.89
C GLU A 149 1.49 -7.55 -18.83
N ARG A 150 2.43 -6.68 -19.21
CA ARG A 150 2.94 -5.60 -18.35
C ARG A 150 1.84 -4.62 -17.95
N PHE A 151 1.02 -4.18 -18.90
CA PHE A 151 -0.08 -3.25 -18.64
C PHE A 151 -1.11 -3.83 -17.67
N LYS A 152 -1.49 -5.10 -17.84
CA LYS A 152 -2.42 -5.77 -16.93
C LYS A 152 -1.88 -5.80 -15.50
N VAL A 153 -0.62 -6.15 -15.31
CA VAL A 153 0.01 -6.17 -13.97
C VAL A 153 0.07 -4.77 -13.37
N PHE A 154 0.33 -3.75 -14.18
CA PHE A 154 0.33 -2.37 -13.71
C PHE A 154 -1.06 -1.89 -13.27
N GLU A 155 -2.11 -2.20 -14.04
CA GLU A 155 -3.49 -1.92 -13.62
C GLU A 155 -3.88 -2.70 -12.36
N ASP A 156 -3.49 -3.97 -12.25
CA ASP A 156 -3.72 -4.78 -11.05
C ASP A 156 -3.04 -4.15 -9.82
N PHE A 157 -1.82 -3.63 -9.98
CA PHE A 157 -1.09 -2.94 -8.93
C PHE A 157 -1.77 -1.62 -8.52
N LEU A 158 -2.15 -0.77 -9.46
CA LEU A 158 -2.86 0.48 -9.16
C LEU A 158 -4.24 0.24 -8.52
N PHE A 159 -4.95 -0.78 -9.01
CA PHE A 159 -6.21 -1.20 -8.43
C PHE A 159 -6.04 -1.70 -6.99
N PHE A 160 -4.99 -2.49 -6.73
CA PHE A 160 -4.61 -2.92 -5.39
C PHE A 160 -4.38 -1.72 -4.45
N LEU A 161 -3.58 -0.73 -4.87
CA LEU A 161 -3.29 0.43 -4.04
C LEU A 161 -4.57 1.21 -3.69
N ASN A 162 -5.44 1.42 -4.68
CA ASN A 162 -6.72 2.11 -4.48
C ASN A 162 -7.67 1.34 -3.56
N THR A 163 -7.73 0.02 -3.72
CA THR A 163 -8.54 -0.85 -2.87
C THR A 163 -8.10 -0.74 -1.42
N ARG A 164 -6.78 -0.80 -1.17
CA ARG A 164 -6.22 -0.66 0.17
C ARG A 164 -6.41 0.72 0.79
N LEU A 165 -6.26 1.79 0.00
CA LEU A 165 -6.60 3.13 0.48
C LEU A 165 -8.08 3.26 0.84
N GLU A 166 -8.98 2.66 0.07
CA GLU A 166 -10.41 2.73 0.34
C GLU A 166 -10.78 1.92 1.61
N GLU A 167 -10.42 0.63 1.65
CA GLU A 167 -10.79 -0.31 2.70
C GLU A 167 -10.11 0.01 4.05
N ASP A 168 -8.80 0.25 4.04
CA ASP A 168 -8.06 0.38 5.29
C ASP A 168 -8.13 1.80 5.87
N PHE A 169 -8.61 2.78 5.09
CA PHE A 169 -8.58 4.19 5.46
C PHE A 169 -9.83 4.99 5.12
N LEU A 170 -10.21 5.15 3.84
CA LEU A 170 -11.28 6.09 3.47
C LEU A 170 -12.64 5.71 4.06
N GLN A 171 -12.91 4.42 4.22
CA GLN A 171 -14.13 3.92 4.87
C GLN A 171 -14.11 4.05 6.41
N LYS A 172 -12.94 4.30 7.03
CA LYS A 172 -12.82 4.43 8.48
C LYS A 172 -13.05 5.86 8.94
N ASP A 173 -13.78 6.04 10.04
CA ASP A 173 -13.97 7.35 10.65
C ASP A 173 -12.65 7.90 11.21
N ILE A 174 -12.20 9.05 10.68
CA ILE A 174 -10.94 9.69 11.08
C ILE A 174 -10.96 10.16 12.54
N HIS A 175 -12.13 10.43 13.10
CA HIS A 175 -12.26 10.83 14.49
C HIS A 175 -12.02 9.66 15.46
N LYS A 176 -12.01 8.42 14.96
CA LYS A 176 -11.68 7.22 15.71
C LYS A 176 -10.21 6.83 15.61
N PHE A 177 -9.40 7.59 14.88
CA PHE A 177 -7.97 7.35 14.87
C PHE A 177 -7.35 7.72 16.21
N ASP A 178 -6.40 6.92 16.65
CA ASP A 178 -5.64 7.12 17.87
C ASP A 178 -4.13 7.27 17.58
N SER A 179 -3.31 7.40 18.62
CA SER A 179 -1.87 7.60 18.47
C SER A 179 -1.16 6.47 17.70
N PHE A 180 -1.70 5.26 17.69
CA PHE A 180 -1.21 4.14 16.89
C PHE A 180 -1.33 4.40 15.40
N ASP A 181 -2.42 5.06 15.00
CA ASP A 181 -2.64 5.40 13.60
C ASP A 181 -1.56 6.35 13.07
N VAL A 182 -0.83 7.09 13.93
CA VAL A 182 0.33 7.87 13.48
C VAL A 182 1.40 6.98 12.84
N VAL A 183 1.73 5.84 13.45
CA VAL A 183 2.74 4.89 12.93
C VAL A 183 2.22 4.23 11.66
N ARG A 184 0.97 3.73 11.71
CA ARG A 184 0.31 3.11 10.55
C ARG A 184 0.23 4.07 9.36
N ILE A 185 -0.23 5.30 9.57
CA ILE A 185 -0.35 6.31 8.52
C ILE A 185 1.04 6.69 8.00
N GLY A 186 2.00 6.91 8.91
CA GLY A 186 3.35 7.31 8.56
C GLY A 186 4.12 6.30 7.71
N MET A 187 3.86 5.00 7.88
CA MET A 187 4.56 3.93 7.16
C MET A 187 3.74 3.35 6.01
N TYR A 188 2.56 2.81 6.32
CA TYR A 188 1.75 2.06 5.36
C TYR A 188 1.02 3.00 4.40
N ILE A 189 0.30 3.98 4.93
CA ILE A 189 -0.53 4.86 4.09
C ILE A 189 0.32 5.81 3.25
N ASN A 190 1.43 6.31 3.83
CA ASN A 190 2.43 7.06 3.09
C ASN A 190 2.89 6.31 1.83
N THR A 191 3.15 5.00 1.95
CA THR A 191 3.54 4.15 0.82
C THR A 191 2.43 4.05 -0.23
N LEU A 192 1.18 3.79 0.20
CA LEU A 192 0.04 3.69 -0.72
C LEU A 192 -0.22 4.97 -1.51
N ILE A 193 -0.22 6.13 -0.84
CA ILE A 193 -0.45 7.43 -1.50
C ILE A 193 0.76 7.83 -2.34
N GLY A 194 1.97 7.58 -1.84
CA GLY A 194 3.22 7.84 -2.54
C GLY A 194 3.27 7.16 -3.91
N TYR A 195 2.98 5.85 -3.96
CA TYR A 195 2.93 5.12 -5.23
C TYR A 195 1.79 5.57 -6.13
N ASN A 196 0.58 5.79 -5.61
CA ASN A 196 -0.52 6.34 -6.41
C ASN A 196 -0.15 7.67 -7.06
N CYS A 197 0.45 8.59 -6.29
CA CYS A 197 0.87 9.89 -6.78
C CYS A 197 2.00 9.76 -7.83
N ALA A 198 3.01 8.94 -7.56
CA ALA A 198 4.16 8.75 -8.45
C ALA A 198 3.75 8.14 -9.80
N PHE A 199 2.83 7.18 -9.79
CA PHE A 199 2.37 6.50 -11.00
C PHE A 199 1.22 7.21 -11.73
N THR A 200 0.69 8.31 -11.17
CA THR A 200 -0.42 9.04 -11.81
C THR A 200 -0.04 9.56 -13.20
N ASP A 201 1.09 10.28 -13.33
CA ASP A 201 1.49 10.82 -14.64
C ASP A 201 1.72 9.72 -15.67
N MET A 202 2.33 8.62 -15.23
CA MET A 202 2.62 7.46 -16.05
C MET A 202 1.34 6.81 -16.56
N TYR A 203 0.39 6.49 -15.68
CA TYR A 203 -0.88 5.87 -16.09
C TYR A 203 -1.72 6.79 -16.98
N LEU A 204 -1.80 8.09 -16.67
CA LEU A 204 -2.50 9.06 -17.52
C LEU A 204 -1.83 9.25 -18.90
N SER A 205 -0.55 8.88 -19.04
CA SER A 205 0.16 8.91 -20.32
C SER A 205 -0.20 7.74 -21.25
N GLU A 206 -0.72 6.64 -20.70
CA GLU A 206 -1.11 5.44 -21.45
C GLU A 206 -2.36 5.66 -22.32
N PHE A 207 -3.21 6.63 -21.97
CA PHE A 207 -4.46 6.94 -22.69
C PHE A 207 -4.18 7.77 -23.96
N LEU A 208 -3.80 7.07 -25.03
CA LEU A 208 -3.73 7.62 -26.38
C LEU A 208 -5.13 7.88 -26.93
N GLN A 209 -5.30 8.98 -27.67
CA GLN A 209 -6.61 9.41 -28.16
C GLN A 209 -7.30 8.37 -29.05
N ASP A 210 -6.52 7.69 -29.89
CA ASP A 210 -7.04 6.77 -30.90
C ASP A 210 -7.53 5.43 -30.31
N TYR A 211 -7.15 5.11 -29.06
CA TYR A 211 -7.45 3.83 -28.41
C TYR A 211 -8.08 3.99 -27.02
N ILE A 212 -8.57 5.19 -26.71
CA ILE A 212 -9.03 5.52 -25.36
C ILE A 212 -10.23 4.67 -24.95
N CYS A 213 -11.12 4.35 -25.89
CA CYS A 213 -12.33 3.57 -25.61
C CYS A 213 -12.06 2.08 -25.35
N ASP A 214 -10.97 1.53 -25.87
CA ASP A 214 -10.55 0.15 -25.57
C ASP A 214 -10.18 -0.02 -24.09
N LEU A 215 -9.88 1.09 -23.40
CA LEU A 215 -9.56 1.14 -21.98
C LEU A 215 -10.79 1.46 -21.12
N ASN A 216 -12.00 1.53 -21.68
CA ASN A 216 -13.22 1.79 -20.91
C ASN A 216 -13.70 0.54 -20.16
N THR A 217 -12.95 0.16 -19.13
CA THR A 217 -13.29 -0.97 -18.25
C THR A 217 -13.66 -0.49 -16.85
N THR A 218 -14.43 -1.31 -16.11
CA THR A 218 -14.74 -1.06 -14.70
C THR A 218 -13.48 -0.88 -13.86
N LYS A 219 -12.42 -1.64 -14.15
CA LYS A 219 -11.14 -1.56 -13.43
C LYS A 219 -10.47 -0.22 -13.68
N THR A 220 -10.33 0.18 -14.95
CA THR A 220 -9.76 1.47 -15.36
C THR A 220 -10.50 2.64 -14.73
N MET A 221 -11.84 2.64 -14.77
CA MET A 221 -12.66 3.66 -14.13
C MET A 221 -12.45 3.71 -12.61
N THR A 222 -12.31 2.55 -11.97
CA THR A 222 -12.00 2.48 -10.54
C THR A 222 -10.63 3.08 -10.22
N ILE A 223 -9.62 2.80 -11.04
CA ILE A 223 -8.27 3.35 -10.87
C ILE A 223 -8.28 4.88 -11.00
N LEU A 224 -8.90 5.41 -12.06
CA LEU A 224 -8.99 6.85 -12.30
C LEU A 224 -9.78 7.56 -11.19
N ASN A 225 -10.86 6.95 -10.71
CA ASN A 225 -11.60 7.48 -9.56
C ASN A 225 -10.77 7.47 -8.27
N GLY A 226 -9.98 6.42 -8.03
CA GLY A 226 -9.04 6.37 -6.91
C GLY A 226 -8.00 7.49 -6.99
N MET A 227 -7.38 7.70 -8.15
CA MET A 227 -6.44 8.81 -8.38
C MET A 227 -7.09 10.17 -8.13
N SER A 228 -8.34 10.36 -8.54
CA SER A 228 -9.06 11.63 -8.29
C SER A 228 -9.26 11.95 -6.80
N LYS A 229 -9.20 10.94 -5.93
CA LYS A 229 -9.35 11.07 -4.48
C LYS A 229 -8.02 11.32 -3.76
N ILE A 230 -6.86 11.30 -4.43
CA ILE A 230 -5.54 11.48 -3.78
C ILE A 230 -5.51 12.74 -2.90
N ASP A 231 -5.89 13.89 -3.45
CA ASP A 231 -5.93 15.16 -2.70
C ASP A 231 -6.87 15.10 -1.50
N PHE A 232 -8.03 14.47 -1.67
CA PHE A 232 -9.00 14.29 -0.59
C PHE A 232 -8.41 13.42 0.54
N THR A 233 -7.81 12.28 0.20
CA THR A 233 -7.16 11.37 1.15
C THR A 233 -6.02 12.07 1.90
N SER A 234 -5.14 12.77 1.18
CA SER A 234 -4.03 13.51 1.77
C SER A 234 -4.51 14.61 2.71
N ASN A 235 -5.50 15.41 2.31
CA ASN A 235 -6.06 16.45 3.17
C ASN A 235 -6.72 15.86 4.43
N ARG A 236 -7.40 14.72 4.31
CA ARG A 236 -7.98 14.01 5.45
C ARG A 236 -6.89 13.60 6.44
N ILE A 237 -5.79 13.01 5.98
CA ILE A 237 -4.65 12.64 6.83
C ILE A 237 -4.00 13.85 7.50
N LEU A 238 -3.85 14.95 6.75
CA LEU A 238 -3.31 16.20 7.30
C LEU A 238 -4.16 16.73 8.46
N LEU A 239 -5.49 16.61 8.39
CA LEU A 239 -6.36 17.00 9.50
C LEU A 239 -6.07 16.19 10.76
N PHE A 240 -5.89 14.87 10.63
CA PHE A 240 -5.52 14.00 11.75
C PHE A 240 -4.16 14.41 12.34
N PHE A 241 -3.12 14.56 11.51
CA PHE A 241 -1.79 14.90 12.01
C PHE A 241 -1.72 16.28 12.65
N ASN A 242 -2.44 17.27 12.13
CA ASN A 242 -2.50 18.60 12.77
C ASN A 242 -3.17 18.52 14.15
N LYS A 243 -4.25 17.74 14.29
CA LYS A 243 -4.91 17.51 15.58
C LYS A 243 -3.98 16.82 16.58
N GLU A 244 -3.25 15.79 16.16
CA GLU A 244 -2.27 15.12 17.03
C GLU A 244 -1.13 16.08 17.39
N LEU A 245 -0.62 16.88 16.44
CA LEU A 245 0.40 17.87 16.71
C LEU A 245 -0.04 18.91 17.76
N GLU A 246 -1.27 19.39 17.69
CA GLU A 246 -1.85 20.31 18.70
C GLU A 246 -1.95 19.66 20.09
N LYS A 247 -2.33 18.38 20.16
CA LYS A 247 -2.42 17.63 21.42
C LYS A 247 -1.06 17.49 22.10
N TYR A 248 0.01 17.27 21.33
CA TYR A 248 1.37 17.12 21.84
C TYR A 248 2.15 18.43 21.97
N ALA A 249 1.62 19.56 21.47
CA ALA A 249 2.29 20.86 21.49
C ALA A 249 2.64 21.37 22.90
N TYR A 250 1.95 20.86 23.92
CA TYR A 250 2.17 21.20 25.34
C TYR A 250 2.90 20.09 26.12
N THR A 251 3.50 19.14 25.43
CA THR A 251 4.30 18.05 26.02
C THR A 251 5.77 18.22 25.69
N ASP A 252 6.66 17.69 26.53
CA ASP A 252 8.12 17.75 26.30
C ASP A 252 8.63 16.69 25.29
N ASP A 253 7.72 15.98 24.58
CA ASP A 253 8.09 14.97 23.58
C ASP A 253 8.47 15.60 22.22
N ASN A 254 9.65 16.21 22.21
CA ASN A 254 10.21 16.86 21.02
C ASN A 254 10.40 15.92 19.83
N ASN A 255 10.59 14.61 20.06
CA ASN A 255 10.80 13.64 18.99
C ASN A 255 9.49 13.36 18.25
N LEU A 256 8.39 13.16 18.98
CA LEU A 256 7.07 12.96 18.40
C LEU A 256 6.63 14.19 17.59
N ILE A 257 6.78 15.39 18.15
CA ILE A 257 6.47 16.66 17.47
C ILE A 257 7.22 16.78 16.15
N LYS A 258 8.53 16.52 16.16
CA LYS A 258 9.38 16.57 14.96
C LYS A 258 8.95 15.54 13.91
N ASN A 259 8.57 14.34 14.33
CA ASN A 259 8.09 13.30 13.42
C ASN A 259 6.75 13.65 12.79
N LEU A 260 5.79 14.17 13.57
CA LEU A 260 4.51 14.67 13.05
C LEU A 260 4.70 15.81 12.04
N GLN A 261 5.58 16.77 12.33
CA GLN A 261 5.90 17.86 11.40
C GLN A 261 6.47 17.35 10.07
N LYS A 262 7.35 16.34 10.11
CA LYS A 262 7.88 15.69 8.89
C LYS A 262 6.75 15.03 8.09
N LEU A 263 5.87 14.27 8.75
CA LEU A 263 4.73 13.63 8.10
C LEU A 263 3.80 14.67 7.47
N ILE A 264 3.45 15.73 8.19
CA ILE A 264 2.65 16.85 7.65
C ILE A 264 3.31 17.45 6.40
N TYR A 265 4.62 17.66 6.43
CA TYR A 265 5.35 18.17 5.27
C TYR A 265 5.28 17.22 4.06
N ILE A 266 5.42 15.92 4.28
CA ILE A 266 5.32 14.90 3.22
C ILE A 266 3.91 14.87 2.63
N PHE A 267 2.88 14.74 3.47
CA PHE A 267 1.48 14.62 3.00
C PHE A 267 0.97 15.90 2.32
N LYS A 268 1.52 17.09 2.64
CA LYS A 268 1.24 18.31 1.87
C LYS A 268 1.67 18.22 0.41
N LYS A 269 2.68 17.40 0.10
CA LYS A 269 3.19 17.20 -1.26
C LYS A 269 2.42 16.13 -2.05
N PHE A 270 1.66 15.27 -1.39
CA PHE A 270 0.83 14.27 -2.06
C PHE A 270 -0.46 14.90 -2.61
N LYS A 271 -0.28 15.73 -3.63
CA LYS A 271 -1.35 16.41 -4.34
C LYS A 271 -1.12 16.31 -5.84
N LEU A 272 -2.22 16.16 -6.57
CA LEU A 272 -2.21 16.26 -8.01
C LEU A 272 -1.97 17.71 -8.42
N ASN A 273 -1.03 17.92 -9.34
CA ASN A 273 -0.84 19.22 -9.94
C ASN A 273 -1.98 19.54 -10.94
N GLN A 274 -2.05 20.80 -11.39
CA GLN A 274 -3.11 21.23 -12.30
C GLN A 274 -3.11 20.45 -13.63
N LYS A 275 -1.93 20.12 -14.16
CA LYS A 275 -1.78 19.36 -15.41
C LYS A 275 -2.35 17.95 -15.26
N GLN A 276 -1.99 17.25 -14.20
CA GLN A 276 -2.53 15.93 -13.84
C GLN A 276 -4.05 15.98 -13.68
N THR A 277 -4.55 16.94 -12.89
CA THR A 277 -5.98 17.12 -12.64
C THR A 277 -6.77 17.35 -13.93
N ASN A 278 -6.28 18.21 -14.81
CA ASN A 278 -6.92 18.50 -16.10
C ASN A 278 -6.90 17.26 -17.01
N LYS A 279 -5.78 16.55 -17.06
CA LYS A 279 -5.65 15.35 -17.90
C LYS A 279 -6.54 14.20 -17.40
N LEU A 280 -6.58 13.97 -16.09
CA LEU A 280 -7.47 13.00 -15.45
C LEU A 280 -8.93 13.28 -15.78
N LYS A 281 -9.39 14.53 -15.58
CA LYS A 281 -10.77 14.94 -15.92
C LYS A 281 -11.08 14.74 -17.40
N SER A 282 -10.15 15.11 -18.28
CA SER A 282 -10.31 14.93 -19.73
C SER A 282 -10.47 13.45 -20.11
N ILE A 283 -9.62 12.57 -19.57
CA ILE A 283 -9.72 11.11 -19.79
C ILE A 283 -11.06 10.57 -19.27
N GLN A 284 -11.44 10.92 -18.03
CA GLN A 284 -12.70 10.48 -17.44
C GLN A 284 -13.93 10.94 -18.23
N THR A 285 -13.91 12.16 -18.80
CA THR A 285 -14.98 12.64 -19.68
C THR A 285 -15.05 11.81 -20.96
N LYS A 286 -13.92 11.60 -21.64
CA LYS A 286 -13.87 10.83 -22.89
C LYS A 286 -14.32 9.37 -22.70
N LEU A 287 -13.91 8.73 -21.61
CA LEU A 287 -14.34 7.35 -21.33
C LEU A 287 -15.86 7.23 -21.15
N LYS A 288 -16.54 8.29 -20.65
CA LYS A 288 -18.02 8.31 -20.58
C LYS A 288 -18.69 8.43 -21.95
N GLU A 289 -17.99 8.99 -22.93
CA GLU A 289 -18.50 9.12 -24.31
C GLU A 289 -18.41 7.80 -25.07
N CYS A 290 -17.47 6.92 -24.71
CA CYS A 290 -17.27 5.60 -25.32
C CYS A 290 -18.45 4.62 -25.15
N THR A 291 -19.41 4.91 -24.27
CA THR A 291 -20.64 4.12 -24.11
C THR A 291 -21.71 4.40 -25.18
N ASN A 292 -21.45 5.35 -26.09
CA ASN A 292 -22.39 5.79 -27.14
C ASN A 292 -21.96 5.40 -28.58
N GLU A 293 -21.00 4.49 -28.75
CA GLU A 293 -20.66 3.83 -30.03
C GLU A 293 -21.04 2.34 -29.99
#